data_AF-A0A971MLP8-F1
#
_entry.id   AF-A0A971MLP8-F1
#
_cell.length_a   1.000
_cell.length_b   1.000
_cell.length_c   1.000
_cell.angle_alpha   90.00
_cell.angle_beta   90.00
_cell.angle_gamma   90.00
#
_symmetry.space_group_name_H-M   'P 1'
#
loop_
_entity.id
_entity.type
_entity.pdbx_description
1 polymer ?
#
loop_
_entity_poly.entity_id
_entity_poly.type
_entity_poly.pdbx_seq_one_letter_code
_entity_poly.pdbx_strand_id
1 'polypeptide(L)'
;MLKKNRLIFILLAFVLILSSCGNKEQTGEKSDELKEITFVLDWTPNTNHTGIYVAIEKGYYEEAGLTVNVVQPAEGSAESLVGTGYGQFGISFQDY
;
A
#
# COMPACT_ATOMS: atom_id res chain seq x y z
N MET A 1 45.69 40.64 11.93
CA MET A 1 45.45 39.20 11.67
C MET A 1 43.96 38.80 11.67
N LEU A 2 43.05 39.49 12.41
CA LEU A 2 41.62 39.14 12.42
C LEU A 2 40.84 39.34 11.09
N LYS A 3 41.25 40.28 10.21
CA LYS A 3 40.54 40.52 8.92
C LYS A 3 40.69 39.36 7.92
N LYS A 4 41.85 38.70 7.90
CA LYS A 4 42.14 37.55 7.04
C LYS A 4 41.39 36.29 7.49
N ASN A 5 41.27 36.10 8.82
CA ASN A 5 40.46 35.02 9.39
C ASN A 5 38.95 35.24 9.14
N ARG A 6 38.47 36.50 9.18
CA ARG A 6 37.09 36.84 8.80
C ARG A 6 36.78 36.52 7.34
N LEU A 7 37.70 36.77 6.41
CA LEU A 7 37.52 36.38 5.01
C LEU A 7 37.46 34.86 4.84
N ILE A 8 38.26 34.10 5.60
CA ILE A 8 38.24 32.63 5.58
C ILE A 8 36.89 32.09 6.09
N PHE A 9 36.34 32.66 7.16
CA PHE A 9 35.03 32.27 7.67
C PHE A 9 33.88 32.60 6.70
N ILE A 10 33.95 33.72 5.98
CA ILE A 10 32.96 34.10 4.97
C ILE A 10 33.04 33.18 3.75
N LEU A 11 34.25 32.82 3.30
CA LEU A 11 34.43 31.86 2.21
C LEU A 11 33.91 30.46 2.59
N LEU A 12 34.16 30.01 3.83
CA LEU A 12 33.71 28.71 4.31
C LEU A 12 32.17 28.62 4.40
N ALA A 13 31.51 29.72 4.80
CA ALA A 13 30.06 29.82 4.79
C ALA A 13 29.47 29.85 3.37
N PHE A 14 30.18 30.43 2.40
CA PHE A 14 29.73 30.48 1.00
C PHE A 14 29.82 29.13 0.28
N VAL A 15 30.81 28.30 0.63
CA VAL A 15 30.95 26.91 0.11
C VAL A 15 29.82 26.01 0.61
N LEU A 16 29.35 26.21 1.85
CA LEU A 16 28.21 25.45 2.42
C LEU A 16 26.86 25.75 1.73
N ILE A 17 26.70 26.94 1.13
CA ILE A 17 25.46 27.35 0.45
C ILE A 17 25.36 26.74 -0.97
N LEU A 18 26.51 26.43 -1.60
CA LEU A 18 26.56 25.88 -2.97
C LEU A 18 26.24 24.37 -3.06
N SER A 19 26.17 23.66 -1.93
CA SER A 19 25.74 22.24 -1.89
C SER A 19 24.22 22.06 -1.80
N SER A 20 23.42 23.13 -1.82
CA SER A 20 21.95 23.03 -1.76
C SER A 20 21.27 22.86 -3.14
N CYS A 21 22.03 22.76 -4.23
CA CYS A 21 21.55 22.21 -5.51
C CYS A 21 21.81 20.69 -5.58
N GLY A 22 21.46 19.96 -4.52
CA GLY A 22 21.06 18.58 -4.70
C GLY A 22 19.66 18.61 -5.30
N ASN A 23 19.45 17.95 -6.44
CA ASN A 23 18.13 17.69 -6.99
C ASN A 23 17.18 17.38 -5.83
N LYS A 24 16.22 18.27 -5.57
CA LYS A 24 14.97 17.83 -4.97
C LYS A 24 14.34 16.93 -6.03
N GLU A 25 14.77 15.68 -6.06
CA GLU A 25 13.81 14.62 -6.31
C GLU A 25 12.67 14.96 -5.37
N GLN A 26 11.55 15.35 -5.97
CA GLN A 26 10.28 15.26 -5.31
C GLN A 26 10.15 13.79 -4.94
N THR A 27 10.71 13.41 -3.79
CA THR A 27 10.08 12.47 -2.90
C THR A 27 8.80 13.16 -2.47
N GLY A 28 7.84 13.21 -3.40
CA GLY A 28 6.47 13.04 -3.00
C GLY A 28 6.53 11.75 -2.19
N GLU A 29 6.24 11.86 -0.91
CA GLU A 29 5.71 10.73 -0.16
C GLU A 29 4.56 10.21 -1.02
N LYS A 30 4.87 9.25 -1.89
CA LYS A 30 3.90 8.28 -2.30
C LYS A 30 3.68 7.54 -1.01
N SER A 31 2.72 8.01 -0.19
CA SER A 31 2.05 7.12 0.71
C SER A 31 1.67 5.95 -0.20
N ASP A 32 2.31 4.80 -0.03
CA ASP A 32 1.90 3.56 -0.68
C ASP A 32 0.54 3.24 -0.07
N GLU A 33 -0.48 3.98 -0.53
CA GLU A 33 -1.85 3.82 -0.12
C GLU A 33 -2.26 2.47 -0.68
N LEU A 34 -2.45 1.52 0.25
CA LEU A 34 -2.85 0.18 -0.10
C LEU A 34 -4.19 0.27 -0.84
N LYS A 35 -4.26 -0.40 -1.98
CA LYS A 35 -5.50 -0.44 -2.73
C LYS A 35 -6.49 -1.32 -2.00
N GLU A 36 -7.58 -0.73 -1.53
CA GLU A 36 -8.67 -1.49 -0.95
C GLU A 36 -9.38 -2.36 -2.01
N ILE A 37 -9.60 -3.62 -1.66
CA ILE A 37 -10.44 -4.53 -2.43
C ILE A 37 -11.44 -5.24 -1.51
N THR A 38 -12.59 -5.60 -2.08
CA THR A 38 -13.57 -6.47 -1.46
C THR A 38 -13.49 -7.87 -2.07
N PHE A 39 -13.27 -8.86 -1.22
CA PHE A 39 -13.25 -10.28 -1.56
C PHE A 39 -14.54 -10.94 -1.04
N VAL A 40 -15.35 -11.48 -1.95
CA VAL A 40 -16.65 -12.09 -1.62
C VAL A 40 -16.50 -13.60 -1.42
N LEU A 41 -16.91 -14.10 -0.27
CA LEU A 41 -16.95 -15.54 0.00
C LEU A 41 -18.13 -16.20 -0.72
N ASP A 42 -18.04 -17.50 -0.96
CA ASP A 42 -19.15 -18.35 -1.38
C ASP A 42 -20.15 -18.60 -0.23
N TRP A 43 -19.66 -18.66 1.01
CA TRP A 43 -20.46 -18.99 2.19
C TRP A 43 -19.86 -18.45 3.50
N THR A 44 -20.42 -18.88 4.64
CA THR A 44 -19.87 -18.68 5.97
C THR A 44 -18.42 -19.19 6.06
N PRO A 45 -17.51 -18.41 6.69
CA PRO A 45 -16.11 -18.78 6.86
C PRO A 45 -15.91 -20.21 7.39
N ASN A 46 -15.10 -20.99 6.67
CA ASN A 46 -14.73 -22.35 7.05
C ASN A 46 -13.30 -22.68 6.59
N THR A 47 -12.89 -23.94 6.73
CA THR A 47 -11.53 -24.40 6.40
C THR A 47 -11.10 -24.11 4.96
N ASN A 48 -12.03 -24.07 4.01
CA ASN A 48 -11.74 -23.75 2.61
C ASN A 48 -11.22 -22.32 2.42
N HIS A 49 -11.53 -21.40 3.34
CA HIS A 49 -11.12 -19.98 3.28
C HIS A 49 -9.83 -19.69 4.05
N THR A 50 -9.23 -20.68 4.71
CA THR A 50 -8.05 -20.50 5.57
C THR A 50 -6.93 -19.74 4.87
N GLY A 51 -6.67 -20.05 3.60
CA GLY A 51 -5.61 -19.38 2.83
C GLY A 51 -5.79 -17.87 2.73
N ILE A 52 -7.04 -17.39 2.61
CA ILE A 52 -7.37 -15.96 2.52
C ILE A 52 -7.05 -15.27 3.84
N TYR A 53 -7.54 -15.82 4.95
CA TYR A 53 -7.32 -15.23 6.28
C TYR A 53 -5.87 -15.33 6.75
N VAL A 54 -5.16 -16.43 6.44
CA VAL A 54 -3.72 -16.54 6.73
C VAL A 54 -2.92 -15.53 5.92
N ALA A 55 -3.27 -15.27 4.67
CA ALA A 55 -2.60 -14.25 3.86
C ALA A 55 -2.82 -12.83 4.40
N ILE A 56 -4.00 -12.55 4.98
CA ILE A 56 -4.27 -11.30 5.72
C ILE A 56 -3.38 -11.23 6.95
N GLU A 57 -3.42 -12.25 7.82
CA GLU A 57 -2.66 -12.27 9.08
C GLU A 57 -1.14 -12.16 8.86
N LYS A 58 -0.63 -12.76 7.78
CA LYS A 58 0.79 -12.72 7.44
C LYS A 58 1.21 -11.47 6.65
N GLY A 59 0.29 -10.56 6.33
CA GLY A 59 0.59 -9.33 5.60
C GLY A 59 0.86 -9.52 4.10
N TYR A 60 0.58 -10.68 3.52
CA TYR A 60 0.90 -10.97 2.11
C TYR A 60 0.13 -10.08 1.14
N TYR A 61 -1.08 -9.67 1.49
CA TYR A 61 -1.83 -8.70 0.69
C TYR A 61 -1.26 -7.29 0.80
N GLU A 62 -0.83 -6.88 1.99
CA GLU A 62 -0.21 -5.56 2.21
C GLU A 62 1.12 -5.46 1.47
N GLU A 63 1.94 -6.51 1.50
CA GLU A 63 3.17 -6.65 0.70
C GLU A 63 2.90 -6.55 -0.81
N ALA A 64 1.71 -7.01 -1.26
CA ALA A 64 1.24 -6.88 -2.63
C ALA A 64 0.56 -5.53 -2.93
N GLY A 65 0.53 -4.59 -1.98
CA GLY A 65 -0.09 -3.28 -2.12
C GLY A 65 -1.61 -3.28 -2.00
N LEU A 66 -2.19 -4.27 -1.32
CA LEU A 66 -3.63 -4.46 -1.18
C LEU A 66 -4.07 -4.47 0.29
N THR A 67 -5.20 -3.82 0.57
CA THR A 67 -5.99 -4.06 1.78
C THR A 67 -7.22 -4.86 1.39
N VAL A 68 -7.43 -6.02 2.02
CA VAL A 68 -8.52 -6.94 1.64
C VAL A 68 -9.63 -6.95 2.67
N ASN A 69 -10.81 -6.50 2.28
CA ASN A 69 -12.04 -6.62 3.04
C ASN A 69 -12.78 -7.90 2.63
N VAL A 70 -12.88 -8.88 3.53
CA VAL A 70 -13.56 -10.15 3.26
C VAL A 70 -15.01 -10.07 3.70
N VAL A 71 -15.94 -10.34 2.79
CA VAL A 71 -17.39 -10.26 3.03
C VAL A 71 -18.09 -11.56 2.68
N GLN A 72 -19.17 -11.85 3.40
CA GLN A 72 -20.10 -12.93 3.06
C GLN A 72 -21.20 -12.39 2.14
N PRO A 73 -21.73 -13.21 1.22
CA PRO A 73 -22.85 -12.82 0.38
C PRO A 73 -24.11 -12.75 1.25
N ALA A 74 -24.77 -11.58 1.29
CA ALA A 74 -26.04 -11.44 2.00
C ALA A 74 -27.18 -12.16 1.26
N GLU A 75 -27.18 -12.04 -0.06
CA GLU A 75 -28.07 -12.75 -0.99
C GLU A 75 -27.29 -13.04 -2.28
N GLY A 76 -27.70 -14.09 -3.02
CA GLY A 76 -27.06 -14.50 -4.26
C GLY A 76 -25.73 -15.24 -4.06
N SER A 77 -24.95 -15.35 -5.13
CA SER A 77 -23.67 -16.05 -5.15
C SER A 77 -22.49 -15.06 -5.23
N ALA A 78 -21.28 -15.50 -4.85
CA ALA A 78 -20.08 -14.69 -4.97
C ALA A 78 -19.87 -14.17 -6.40
N GLU A 79 -20.11 -15.01 -7.40
CA GLU A 79 -20.00 -14.68 -8.83
C GLU A 79 -21.01 -13.61 -9.24
N SER A 80 -22.24 -13.72 -8.74
CA SER A 80 -23.29 -12.73 -9.02
C SER A 80 -22.90 -11.37 -8.45
N LEU A 81 -22.40 -11.32 -7.21
CA LEU A 81 -21.96 -10.08 -6.57
C LEU A 81 -20.74 -9.47 -7.25
N VAL A 82 -19.75 -10.29 -7.63
CA VAL A 82 -18.61 -9.83 -8.43
C VAL A 82 -19.07 -9.31 -9.80
N GLY A 83 -20.02 -9.99 -10.46
CA GLY A 83 -20.59 -9.58 -11.75
C GLY A 83 -21.31 -8.23 -11.70
N THR A 84 -21.87 -7.84 -10.56
CA THR A 84 -22.47 -6.51 -10.35
C THR A 84 -21.45 -5.42 -9.98
N GLY A 85 -20.19 -5.78 -9.74
CA GLY A 85 -19.14 -4.85 -9.30
C GLY A 85 -19.12 -4.58 -7.79
N TYR A 86 -19.91 -5.30 -6.99
CA TYR A 86 -19.90 -5.18 -5.53
C TYR A 86 -18.54 -5.58 -4.92
N GLY A 87 -17.93 -6.64 -5.43
CA GLY A 87 -16.59 -7.09 -5.06
C GLY A 87 -15.68 -7.21 -6.28
N GLN A 88 -14.37 -7.08 -6.06
CA GLN A 88 -13.37 -7.22 -7.13
C GLN A 88 -13.01 -8.69 -7.38
N PHE A 89 -13.08 -9.51 -6.33
CA PHE A 89 -12.79 -10.93 -6.37
C PHE A 89 -13.82 -11.70 -5.56
N GLY A 90 -13.96 -12.99 -5.86
CA GLY A 90 -14.72 -13.90 -5.03
C GLY A 90 -14.25 -15.34 -5.22
N ILE A 91 -14.63 -16.20 -4.29
CA ILE A 91 -14.42 -17.64 -4.38
C ILE A 91 -15.78 -18.32 -4.61
N SER A 92 -15.78 -19.35 -5.45
CA SER A 92 -16.95 -20.18 -5.74
C SER A 92 -16.89 -21.49 -4.95
N PHE A 93 -17.99 -22.24 -4.94
CA PHE A 93 -18.05 -23.57 -4.36
C PHE A 93 -17.17 -24.56 -5.15
N GLN A 94 -16.59 -25.53 -4.42
CA GLN A 94 -15.72 -26.56 -5.01
C GLN A 94 -16.50 -27.62 -5.80
N ASP A 95 -17.76 -27.87 -5.42
CA ASP A 95 -18.60 -28.89 -6.02
C ASP A 95 -19.58 -28.24 -7.01
N TYR A 96 -19.23 -28.28 -8.30
CA TYR A 96 -20.12 -27.99 -9.41
C TYR A 96 -19.94 -29.02 -10.54
#